data_AF-A0A4U5PCI3-F1
#
_entry.id   AF-A0A4U5PCI3-F1
#
_cell.length_a   1.000
_cell.length_b   1.000
_cell.length_c   1.000
_cell.angle_alpha   90.00
_cell.angle_beta   90.00
_cell.angle_gamma   90.00
#
_symmetry.space_group_name_H-M   'P 1'
#
loop_
_entity.id
_entity.type
_entity.pdbx_description
1 polymer ?
#
loop_
_entity_poly.entity_id
_entity_poly.type
_entity_poly.pdbx_seq_one_letter_code
_entity_poly.pdbx_strand_id
1 'polypeptide(L)'
;MDARDLLLPLLDVDFGTSSISLDCLRGILKNFASVEFRESLAKLEAKDSNAIVKNLFRIPFLEEEMIQEDQKQERDSWMLSVLALRLLYNVLAAEGILDHLSSFPLSNWRKLLRILPLNVEVTACLSKAAPIIHKHFTLDSEYAPLHEDLAVLFSELPEYADRSFMTVFFMWFFREDAGFLAECSGSMDLTSFESVLKVMDTLLDMPDHGKSLEVGIFAFLFQAMFQIHFNNVRFVQLFVVSIVQDSSKHSDHRLLARILELCLATITNALVYKPYTEETNFKVDESDVLRVVCDIFEAVCDCDAQQLMKEQESIIKGSEGDGPARPSPKPIQRRILLESVAKLAANFEEIDAKLLADLRTSSLKALGAFANAKEEYAQLIADRNLVLLILSCARVTSEAPFQMQLAITTLKILCRHPKNQQALFEIEQNPSGAIDHAKLLAELGLKAVIDNDSGKLKLEKL
;
A
#
# COMPACT_ATOMS: atom_id res chain seq x y z
N MET A 1 39.38 30.64 4.70
CA MET A 1 38.46 29.51 4.89
C MET A 1 37.80 29.27 3.57
N ASP A 2 37.92 28.06 3.04
CA ASP A 2 37.31 27.71 1.78
C ASP A 2 35.78 27.75 1.94
N ALA A 3 35.04 28.18 0.92
CA ALA A 3 33.56 28.24 0.95
C ALA A 3 32.95 26.90 1.41
N ARG A 4 33.64 25.81 1.08
CA ARG A 4 33.36 24.43 1.45
C ARG A 4 33.41 24.17 2.96
N ASP A 5 34.36 24.76 3.68
CA ASP A 5 34.58 24.55 5.12
C ASP A 5 33.48 25.18 5.98
N LEU A 6 32.77 26.18 5.44
CA LEU A 6 31.60 26.83 6.06
C LEU A 6 30.27 26.13 5.75
N LEU A 7 30.21 25.37 4.65
CA LEU A 7 28.99 24.71 4.16
C LEU A 7 28.83 23.27 4.68
N LEU A 8 29.93 22.55 4.90
CA LEU A 8 29.93 21.20 5.47
C LEU A 8 29.08 21.08 6.75
N PRO A 9 29.19 21.98 7.74
CA PRO A 9 28.37 21.91 8.95
C PRO A 9 26.87 22.13 8.73
N LEU A 10 26.47 22.80 7.63
CA LEU A 10 25.06 23.07 7.26
C LEU A 10 24.47 21.97 6.37
N LEU A 11 25.33 21.27 5.64
CA LEU A 11 24.98 20.06 4.91
C LEU A 11 24.83 18.86 5.86
N ASP A 12 25.57 18.86 6.97
CA ASP A 12 25.55 17.85 8.04
C ASP A 12 24.44 18.09 9.11
N VAL A 13 23.62 19.15 8.99
CA VAL A 13 22.46 19.32 9.89
C VAL A 13 21.34 18.40 9.44
N ASP A 14 21.06 17.37 10.24
CA ASP A 14 19.91 16.49 10.07
C ASP A 14 18.60 17.29 10.04
N PHE A 15 17.73 16.98 9.08
CA PHE A 15 16.37 17.48 9.06
C PHE A 15 15.66 17.08 10.36
N GLY A 16 15.36 18.06 11.23
CA GLY A 16 14.45 17.87 12.37
C GLY A 16 14.98 18.22 13.76
N THR A 17 16.28 18.49 13.96
CA THR A 17 16.82 18.70 15.32
C THR A 17 17.14 20.15 15.68
N SER A 18 17.18 21.07 14.71
CA SER A 18 17.40 22.50 15.01
C SER A 18 16.72 23.41 13.99
N SER A 19 15.79 24.25 14.44
CA SER A 19 15.28 25.36 13.65
C SER A 19 16.42 26.36 13.41
N ILE A 20 16.90 26.48 12.18
CA ILE A 20 17.90 27.50 11.83
C ILE A 20 17.24 28.87 12.04
N SER A 21 17.81 29.70 12.91
CA SER A 21 17.26 31.05 13.15
C SER A 21 17.32 31.88 11.86
N LEU A 22 16.35 32.77 11.67
CA LEU A 22 16.26 33.66 10.50
C LEU A 22 17.53 34.52 10.32
N ASP A 23 18.21 34.86 11.42
CA ASP A 23 19.47 35.59 11.41
C ASP A 23 20.68 34.73 11.02
N CYS A 24 20.68 33.44 11.39
CA CYS A 24 21.66 32.47 10.90
C CYS A 24 21.49 32.26 9.38
N LEU A 25 20.24 32.11 8.93
CA LEU A 25 19.83 32.08 7.51
C LEU A 25 20.36 33.27 6.71
N ARG A 26 20.20 34.50 7.24
CA ARG A 26 20.73 35.73 6.62
C ARG A 26 22.26 35.73 6.53
N GLY A 27 22.93 35.27 7.59
CA GLY A 27 24.39 35.17 7.63
C GLY A 27 24.95 34.23 6.57
N ILE A 28 24.28 33.10 6.34
CA ILE A 28 24.63 32.12 5.31
C ILE A 28 24.39 32.73 3.92
N LEU A 29 23.18 33.22 3.66
CA LEU A 29 22.80 33.75 2.35
C LEU A 29 23.65 34.95 1.91
N LYS A 30 24.06 35.83 2.84
CA LYS A 30 24.93 36.98 2.55
C LYS A 30 26.30 36.59 1.97
N ASN A 31 26.80 35.40 2.31
CA ASN A 31 28.13 34.94 1.92
C ASN A 31 28.13 34.11 0.62
N PHE A 32 27.02 33.48 0.25
CA PHE A 32 26.96 32.50 -0.85
C PHE A 32 26.04 32.91 -2.01
N ALA A 33 25.22 33.93 -1.84
CA ALA A 33 24.37 34.47 -2.88
C ALA A 33 25.17 35.09 -4.04
N SER A 34 24.65 35.01 -5.28
CA SER A 34 25.10 35.86 -6.40
C SER A 34 25.01 37.34 -6.02
N VAL A 35 25.76 38.23 -6.67
CA VAL A 35 25.75 39.67 -6.34
C VAL A 35 24.32 40.25 -6.37
N GLU A 36 23.52 39.86 -7.36
CA GLU A 36 22.10 40.23 -7.47
C GLU A 36 21.23 39.65 -6.34
N PHE A 37 21.51 38.41 -5.91
CA PHE A 37 20.81 37.80 -4.79
C PHE A 37 21.25 38.39 -3.44
N ARG A 38 22.51 38.81 -3.27
CA ARG A 38 22.99 39.57 -2.09
C ARG A 38 22.35 40.94 -1.99
N GLU A 39 22.19 41.64 -3.10
CA GLU A 39 21.46 42.92 -3.13
C GLU A 39 19.97 42.74 -2.80
N SER A 40 19.38 41.64 -3.26
CA SER A 40 17.99 41.28 -2.95
C SER A 40 17.82 40.85 -1.48
N LEU A 41 18.84 40.19 -0.91
CA LEU A 41 18.92 39.80 0.49
C LEU A 41 19.24 40.95 1.45
N ALA A 42 19.99 41.95 0.99
CA ALA A 42 20.26 43.16 1.75
C ALA A 42 19.03 44.09 1.82
N LYS A 43 18.13 43.99 0.83
CA LYS A 43 16.83 44.68 0.80
C LYS A 43 15.74 43.99 1.64
N LEU A 44 16.03 42.80 2.18
CA LEU A 44 15.11 42.03 3.01
C LEU A 44 15.09 42.56 4.45
N GLU A 45 14.29 43.60 4.69
CA GLU A 45 13.87 43.97 6.03
C GLU A 45 13.13 42.79 6.70
N ALA A 46 13.17 42.71 8.04
CA ALA A 46 12.59 41.63 8.85
C ALA A 46 11.07 41.43 8.74
N LYS A 47 10.42 42.04 7.74
CA LYS A 47 8.97 42.03 7.53
C LYS A 47 8.53 41.55 6.16
N ASP A 48 9.44 41.28 5.21
CA ASP A 48 9.04 40.92 3.83
C ASP A 48 9.44 39.49 3.45
N SER A 49 8.82 38.51 4.11
CA SER A 49 8.93 37.08 3.78
C SER A 49 8.66 36.77 2.30
N ASN A 50 7.94 37.64 1.61
CA ASN A 50 7.51 37.47 0.22
C ASN A 50 8.66 37.65 -0.75
N ALA A 51 9.54 38.61 -0.47
CA ALA A 51 10.76 38.80 -1.24
C ALA A 51 11.77 37.66 -0.98
N ILE A 52 11.77 37.02 0.20
CA ILE A 52 12.64 35.85 0.49
C ILE A 52 12.23 34.69 -0.39
N VAL A 53 10.95 34.31 -0.38
CA VAL A 53 10.44 33.17 -1.16
C VAL A 53 10.64 33.40 -2.66
N LYS A 54 10.27 34.58 -3.17
CA LYS A 54 10.46 34.91 -4.60
C LYS A 54 11.93 34.90 -5.03
N ASN A 55 12.85 35.35 -4.18
CA ASN A 55 14.27 35.36 -4.52
C ASN A 55 14.93 33.99 -4.35
N LEU A 56 14.49 33.16 -3.40
CA LEU A 56 14.90 31.75 -3.31
C LEU A 56 14.45 30.97 -4.55
N PHE A 57 13.25 31.24 -5.07
CA PHE A 57 12.77 30.67 -6.33
C PHE A 57 13.40 31.26 -7.60
N ARG A 58 14.14 32.37 -7.47
CA ARG A 58 14.96 32.98 -8.55
C ARG A 58 16.41 32.48 -8.55
N ILE A 59 16.82 31.70 -7.54
CA ILE A 59 18.07 30.96 -7.64
C ILE A 59 17.88 30.03 -8.85
N PRO A 60 18.76 30.09 -9.87
CA PRO A 60 18.54 29.37 -11.11
C PRO A 60 18.52 27.88 -10.81
N PHE A 61 17.32 27.32 -10.74
CA PHE A 61 17.10 25.89 -10.78
C PHE A 61 17.25 25.47 -12.23
N LEU A 62 18.50 25.44 -12.68
CA LEU A 62 18.99 25.04 -14.00
C LEU A 62 17.90 25.11 -15.08
N GLU A 63 17.75 26.30 -15.69
CA GLU A 63 17.22 26.36 -17.05
C GLU A 63 18.08 25.44 -17.93
N GLU A 64 17.46 24.72 -18.86
CA GLU A 64 18.01 23.64 -19.70
C GLU A 64 19.28 24.03 -20.52
N GLU A 65 19.78 25.25 -20.39
CA GLU A 65 20.91 25.80 -21.17
C GLU A 65 22.31 25.47 -20.61
N MET A 66 22.46 24.85 -19.45
CA MET A 66 23.78 24.57 -18.83
C MET A 66 24.46 23.25 -19.26
N ILE A 67 24.07 22.65 -20.39
CA ILE A 67 24.61 21.34 -20.83
C ILE A 67 26.05 21.42 -21.43
N GLN A 68 26.76 22.56 -21.39
CA GLN A 68 28.07 22.65 -22.08
C GLN A 68 29.29 23.13 -21.29
N GLU A 69 29.24 23.45 -20.00
CA GLU A 69 30.44 23.91 -19.28
C GLU A 69 30.69 23.20 -17.94
N ASP A 70 31.87 22.59 -17.85
CA ASP A 70 32.59 22.05 -16.68
C ASP A 70 31.76 21.39 -15.55
N GLN A 71 31.99 20.08 -15.36
CA GLN A 71 31.42 19.25 -14.26
C GLN A 71 31.59 19.86 -12.84
N LYS A 72 32.55 20.77 -12.67
CA LYS A 72 32.79 21.47 -11.41
C LYS A 72 31.77 22.60 -11.16
N GLN A 73 31.37 23.33 -12.20
CA GLN A 73 30.39 24.41 -12.13
C GLN A 73 28.97 23.86 -11.94
N GLU A 74 28.69 22.70 -12.53
CA GLU A 74 27.46 21.92 -12.31
C GLU A 74 27.30 21.54 -10.82
N ARG A 75 28.38 21.06 -10.19
CA ARG A 75 28.39 20.63 -8.79
C ARG A 75 28.13 21.77 -7.80
N ASP A 76 28.76 22.92 -8.02
CA ASP A 76 28.58 24.10 -7.17
C ASP A 76 27.16 24.69 -7.31
N SER A 77 26.56 24.58 -8.51
CA SER A 77 25.18 25.00 -8.79
C SER A 77 24.14 24.15 -8.03
N TRP A 78 24.32 22.81 -7.99
CA TRP A 78 23.42 21.93 -7.22
C TRP A 78 23.51 22.17 -5.72
N MET A 79 24.72 22.40 -5.19
CA MET A 79 24.89 22.71 -3.75
C MET A 79 24.12 23.98 -3.35
N LEU A 80 24.13 25.01 -4.19
CA LEU A 80 23.35 26.22 -3.96
C LEU A 80 21.84 25.96 -4.00
N SER A 81 21.39 25.10 -4.93
CA SER A 81 19.98 24.69 -5.04
C SER A 81 19.51 23.87 -3.83
N VAL A 82 20.34 22.95 -3.34
CA VAL A 82 20.11 22.19 -2.09
C VAL A 82 19.97 23.14 -0.92
N LEU A 83 20.90 24.09 -0.76
CA LEU A 83 20.83 25.07 0.31
C LEU A 83 19.57 25.92 0.18
N ALA A 84 19.24 26.42 -1.01
CA ALA A 84 18.03 27.19 -1.25
C ALA A 84 16.75 26.46 -0.80
N LEU A 85 16.64 25.18 -1.15
CA LEU A 85 15.49 24.35 -0.79
C LEU A 85 15.46 24.03 0.72
N ARG A 86 16.60 23.75 1.35
CA ARG A 86 16.66 23.59 2.82
C ARG A 86 16.25 24.87 3.56
N LEU A 87 16.66 26.02 3.03
CA LEU A 87 16.26 27.32 3.57
C LEU A 87 14.76 27.54 3.36
N LEU A 88 14.23 27.22 2.18
CA LEU A 88 12.80 27.26 1.91
C LEU A 88 12.03 26.37 2.87
N TYR A 89 12.42 25.11 3.06
CA TYR A 89 11.79 24.19 4.01
C TYR A 89 11.69 24.77 5.43
N ASN A 90 12.77 25.35 5.94
CA ASN A 90 12.78 25.98 7.26
C ASN A 90 11.86 27.22 7.33
N VAL A 91 11.82 28.00 6.25
CA VAL A 91 11.00 29.20 6.15
C VAL A 91 9.52 28.84 6.02
N LEU A 92 9.17 27.73 5.36
CA LEU A 92 7.79 27.22 5.28
C LEU A 92 7.21 26.78 6.63
N ALA A 93 8.05 26.59 7.66
CA ALA A 93 7.60 26.35 9.02
C ALA A 93 7.09 27.62 9.74
N ALA A 94 7.31 28.82 9.17
CA ALA A 94 6.86 30.08 9.77
C ALA A 94 5.46 30.48 9.26
N GLU A 95 4.59 30.93 10.18
CA GLU A 95 3.24 31.39 9.87
C GLU A 95 3.25 32.58 8.88
N GLY A 96 2.32 32.56 7.91
CA GLY A 96 2.12 33.64 6.93
C GLY A 96 2.92 33.52 5.63
N ILE A 97 3.88 32.59 5.54
CA ILE A 97 4.68 32.40 4.31
C ILE A 97 4.03 31.39 3.36
N LEU A 98 3.33 30.42 3.92
CA LEU A 98 2.69 29.32 3.19
C LEU A 98 1.74 29.81 2.08
N ASP A 99 0.95 30.86 2.31
CA ASP A 99 0.02 31.39 1.29
C ASP A 99 0.75 31.95 0.05
N HIS A 100 2.04 32.31 0.15
CA HIS A 100 2.80 32.81 -1.00
C HIS A 100 3.30 31.70 -1.93
N LEU A 101 3.34 30.45 -1.47
CA LEU A 101 3.57 29.30 -2.36
C LEU A 101 2.47 29.15 -3.41
N SER A 102 1.27 29.70 -3.18
CA SER A 102 0.20 29.73 -4.20
C SER A 102 0.62 30.44 -5.50
N SER A 103 1.65 31.27 -5.47
CA SER A 103 2.18 31.96 -6.64
C SER A 103 3.28 31.18 -7.38
N PHE A 104 3.73 30.06 -6.84
CA PHE A 104 4.75 29.21 -7.46
C PHE A 104 4.07 28.04 -8.20
N PRO A 105 4.12 28.00 -9.55
CA PRO A 105 3.41 26.99 -10.34
C PRO A 105 3.83 25.56 -10.00
N LEU A 106 2.88 24.64 -9.96
CA LEU A 106 3.16 23.21 -9.74
C LEU A 106 4.10 22.63 -10.81
N SER A 107 4.05 23.13 -12.04
CA SER A 107 4.99 22.75 -13.10
C SER A 107 6.46 22.92 -12.70
N ASN A 108 6.77 23.92 -11.87
CA ASN A 108 8.12 24.16 -11.40
C ASN A 108 8.52 23.17 -10.31
N TRP A 109 7.62 22.84 -9.38
CA TRP A 109 7.84 21.77 -8.40
C TRP A 109 8.14 20.44 -9.08
N ARG A 110 7.38 20.10 -10.12
CA ARG A 110 7.60 18.88 -10.91
C ARG A 110 8.95 18.88 -11.63
N LYS A 111 9.35 20.01 -12.24
CA LYS A 111 10.68 20.15 -12.84
C LYS A 111 11.79 19.91 -11.81
N LEU A 112 11.67 20.47 -10.61
CA LEU A 112 12.64 20.26 -9.53
C LEU A 112 12.71 18.81 -9.08
N LEU A 113 11.56 18.13 -8.99
CA LEU A 113 11.46 16.72 -8.59
C LEU A 113 12.12 15.75 -9.58
N ARG A 114 12.32 16.17 -10.85
CA ARG A 114 13.03 15.38 -11.87
C ARG A 114 14.55 15.50 -11.75
N ILE A 115 15.06 16.42 -10.95
CA ILE A 115 16.49 16.61 -10.71
C ILE A 115 16.89 15.73 -9.52
N LEU A 116 17.30 14.49 -9.81
CA LEU A 116 17.61 13.45 -8.79
C LEU A 116 18.40 13.95 -7.57
N PRO A 117 19.47 14.77 -7.70
CA PRO A 117 20.21 15.30 -6.55
C PRO A 117 19.40 16.20 -5.59
N LEU A 118 18.24 16.71 -6.01
CA LEU A 118 17.40 17.63 -5.24
C LEU A 118 16.15 16.94 -4.66
N ASN A 119 15.89 15.67 -4.99
CA ASN A 119 14.64 15.00 -4.65
C ASN A 119 14.31 15.04 -3.16
N VAL A 120 15.31 14.87 -2.28
CA VAL A 120 15.12 14.90 -0.83
C VAL A 120 14.65 16.27 -0.37
N GLU A 121 15.34 17.34 -0.78
CA GLU A 121 14.99 18.70 -0.40
C GLU A 121 13.67 19.18 -1.02
N VAL A 122 13.37 18.76 -2.25
CA VAL A 122 12.11 19.07 -2.94
C VAL A 122 10.94 18.39 -2.22
N THR A 123 11.04 17.09 -1.95
CA THR A 123 10.01 16.33 -1.22
C THR A 123 9.82 16.86 0.19
N ALA A 124 10.91 17.30 0.86
CA ALA A 124 10.82 17.98 2.15
C ALA A 124 9.95 19.24 2.07
N CYS A 125 10.21 20.13 1.10
CA CYS A 125 9.41 21.34 0.91
C CYS A 125 7.95 21.01 0.58
N LEU A 126 7.70 20.05 -0.32
CA LEU A 126 6.37 19.61 -0.71
C LEU A 126 5.59 19.08 0.50
N SER A 127 6.23 18.32 1.39
CA SER A 127 5.58 17.78 2.61
C SER A 127 5.01 18.87 3.53
N LYS A 128 5.61 20.08 3.54
CA LYS A 128 5.09 21.26 4.27
C LYS A 128 4.07 22.04 3.45
N ALA A 129 4.17 21.99 2.13
CA ALA A 129 3.31 22.70 1.21
C ALA A 129 1.98 21.99 0.92
N ALA A 130 1.82 20.70 1.28
CA ALA A 130 0.63 19.89 0.99
C ALA A 130 -0.72 20.62 1.25
N PRO A 131 -0.95 21.30 2.40
CA PRO A 131 -2.21 22.01 2.64
C PRO A 131 -2.47 23.17 1.65
N ILE A 132 -1.41 23.87 1.24
CA ILE A 132 -1.49 24.98 0.30
C ILE A 132 -1.67 24.46 -1.12
N ILE A 133 -0.96 23.37 -1.47
CA ILE A 133 -1.09 22.69 -2.76
C ILE A 133 -2.55 22.29 -2.97
N HIS A 134 -3.16 21.62 -1.99
CA HIS A 134 -4.59 21.31 -2.03
C HIS A 134 -5.45 22.58 -2.11
N LYS A 135 -5.32 23.52 -1.16
CA LYS A 135 -6.18 24.71 -1.10
C LYS A 135 -6.18 25.56 -2.38
N HIS A 136 -5.06 25.65 -3.09
CA HIS A 136 -4.90 26.58 -4.22
C HIS A 136 -4.79 25.92 -5.59
N PHE A 137 -4.41 24.65 -5.68
CA PHE A 137 -4.07 24.02 -6.95
C PHE A 137 -4.90 22.76 -7.26
N THR A 138 -5.91 22.37 -6.49
CA THR A 138 -6.76 21.19 -6.84
C THR A 138 -7.32 21.24 -8.27
N LEU A 139 -7.59 22.43 -8.81
CA LEU A 139 -8.10 22.60 -10.18
C LEU A 139 -7.01 22.85 -11.23
N ASP A 140 -5.73 22.86 -10.83
CA ASP A 140 -4.59 23.05 -11.72
C ASP A 140 -4.30 21.75 -12.50
N SER A 141 -4.02 21.86 -13.79
CA SER A 141 -3.71 20.70 -14.64
C SER A 141 -2.48 19.92 -14.19
N GLU A 142 -1.58 20.55 -13.43
CA GLU A 142 -0.35 19.94 -12.91
C GLU A 142 -0.55 19.29 -11.53
N TYR A 143 -1.76 19.37 -10.94
CA TYR A 143 -2.06 18.79 -9.63
C TYR A 143 -1.96 17.27 -9.61
N ALA A 144 -2.74 16.59 -10.45
CA ALA A 144 -2.68 15.13 -10.55
C ALA A 144 -1.28 14.65 -11.02
N PRO A 145 -0.66 15.25 -12.05
CA PRO A 145 0.70 14.88 -12.46
C PRO A 145 1.78 15.06 -11.37
N LEU A 146 1.64 16.00 -10.43
CA LEU A 146 2.56 16.11 -9.30
C LEU A 146 2.43 14.92 -8.34
N HIS A 147 1.20 14.51 -8.02
CA HIS A 147 0.94 13.35 -7.16
C HIS A 147 1.42 12.05 -7.83
N GLU A 148 1.23 11.94 -9.14
CA GLU A 148 1.78 10.86 -9.96
C GLU A 148 3.31 10.80 -9.87
N ASP A 149 4.01 11.91 -10.18
CA ASP A 149 5.48 11.94 -10.13
C ASP A 149 6.00 11.52 -8.73
N LEU A 150 5.34 11.97 -7.66
CA LEU A 150 5.69 11.60 -6.28
C LEU A 150 5.38 10.14 -5.94
N ALA A 151 4.25 9.61 -6.40
CA ALA A 151 3.85 8.23 -6.11
C ALA A 151 4.75 7.22 -6.84
N VAL A 152 5.11 7.53 -8.10
CA VAL A 152 6.09 6.77 -8.87
C VAL A 152 7.44 6.82 -8.19
N LEU A 153 7.94 8.02 -7.84
CA LEU A 153 9.21 8.17 -7.11
C LEU A 153 9.22 7.37 -5.81
N PHE A 154 8.13 7.43 -5.02
CA PHE A 154 8.00 6.65 -3.79
C PHE A 154 8.13 5.15 -4.03
N SER A 155 7.50 4.66 -5.11
CA SER A 155 7.43 3.24 -5.44
C SER A 155 8.72 2.69 -6.05
N GLU A 156 9.50 3.52 -6.75
CA GLU A 156 10.75 3.13 -7.39
C GLU A 156 11.96 3.12 -6.44
N LEU A 157 11.88 3.87 -5.33
CA LEU A 157 12.95 3.86 -4.34
C LEU A 157 13.10 2.46 -3.69
N PRO A 158 14.32 2.02 -3.33
CA PRO A 158 14.51 0.80 -2.55
C PRO A 158 13.73 0.83 -1.23
N GLU A 159 13.36 -0.33 -0.69
CA GLU A 159 12.61 -0.46 0.58
C GLU A 159 13.34 0.19 1.78
N TYR A 160 14.66 0.24 1.75
CA TYR A 160 15.50 0.85 2.80
C TYR A 160 15.80 2.34 2.58
N ALA A 161 15.28 2.95 1.52
CA ALA A 161 15.46 4.37 1.27
C ALA A 161 14.63 5.22 2.24
N ASP A 162 15.13 6.40 2.61
CA ASP A 162 14.35 7.34 3.40
C ASP A 162 13.19 7.92 2.57
N ARG A 163 11.96 7.56 2.94
CA ARG A 163 10.72 8.03 2.32
C ARG A 163 9.95 9.01 3.21
N SER A 164 10.54 9.47 4.31
CA SER A 164 9.83 10.18 5.40
C SER A 164 9.05 11.40 4.91
N PHE A 165 9.63 12.23 4.04
CA PHE A 165 8.96 13.43 3.54
C PHE A 165 7.79 13.12 2.59
N MET A 166 7.94 12.12 1.71
CA MET A 166 6.86 11.69 0.83
C MET A 166 5.74 11.03 1.62
N THR A 167 6.09 10.24 2.64
CA THR A 167 5.13 9.71 3.62
C THR A 167 4.32 10.83 4.26
N VAL A 168 4.98 11.88 4.77
CA VAL A 168 4.27 13.04 5.37
C VAL A 168 3.37 13.75 4.36
N PHE A 169 3.85 13.92 3.12
CA PHE A 169 3.07 14.52 2.04
C PHE A 169 1.78 13.73 1.78
N PHE A 170 1.88 12.44 1.47
CA PHE A 170 0.72 11.61 1.16
C PHE A 170 -0.19 11.38 2.37
N MET A 171 0.38 11.26 3.58
CA MET A 171 -0.41 11.16 4.80
C MET A 171 -1.34 12.35 5.00
N TRP A 172 -0.89 13.56 4.65
CA TRP A 172 -1.75 14.73 4.72
C TRP A 172 -2.98 14.57 3.80
N PHE A 173 -2.79 14.15 2.54
CA PHE A 173 -3.90 13.94 1.61
C PHE A 173 -4.81 12.78 2.01
N PHE A 174 -4.25 11.63 2.39
CA PHE A 174 -5.05 10.49 2.82
C PHE A 174 -5.90 10.78 4.06
N ARG A 175 -5.46 11.68 4.93
CA ARG A 175 -6.15 12.06 6.17
C ARG A 175 -7.12 13.24 6.00
N GLU A 176 -6.69 14.30 5.34
CA GLU A 176 -7.42 15.57 5.30
C GLU A 176 -8.29 15.70 4.05
N ASP A 177 -7.92 15.06 2.95
CA ASP A 177 -8.68 15.08 1.70
C ASP A 177 -9.50 13.80 1.55
N ALA A 178 -10.78 13.91 1.92
CA ALA A 178 -11.75 12.84 1.86
C ALA A 178 -12.02 12.31 0.44
N GLY A 179 -11.71 13.08 -0.60
CA GLY A 179 -11.92 12.74 -2.00
C GLY A 179 -10.66 12.30 -2.74
N PHE A 180 -9.50 12.31 -2.07
CA PHE A 180 -8.20 12.20 -2.71
C PHE A 180 -8.04 11.00 -3.64
N LEU A 181 -8.40 9.79 -3.19
CA LEU A 181 -8.27 8.59 -4.03
C LEU A 181 -9.24 8.59 -5.21
N ALA A 182 -10.45 9.13 -5.03
CA ALA A 182 -11.43 9.23 -6.10
C ALA A 182 -10.95 10.22 -7.18
N GLU A 183 -10.35 11.33 -6.76
CA GLU A 183 -9.74 12.31 -7.65
C GLU A 183 -8.54 11.73 -8.40
N CYS A 184 -7.61 11.06 -7.70
CA CYS A 184 -6.48 10.37 -8.33
C CYS A 184 -6.95 9.36 -9.37
N SER A 185 -7.92 8.49 -9.03
CA SER A 185 -8.46 7.50 -9.97
C SER A 185 -9.18 8.11 -11.17
N GLY A 186 -9.75 9.31 -11.05
CA GLY A 186 -10.45 9.98 -12.16
C GLY A 186 -9.50 10.78 -13.07
N SER A 187 -8.33 11.15 -12.57
CA SER A 187 -7.38 12.06 -13.21
C SER A 187 -6.12 11.36 -13.75
N MET A 188 -5.76 10.21 -13.18
CA MET A 188 -4.57 9.43 -13.54
C MET A 188 -4.95 8.19 -14.36
N ASP A 189 -3.99 7.69 -15.15
CA ASP A 189 -4.13 6.33 -15.69
C ASP A 189 -3.96 5.27 -14.59
N LEU A 190 -4.36 4.05 -14.93
CA LEU A 190 -4.43 2.94 -13.98
C LEU A 190 -3.04 2.52 -13.44
N THR A 191 -1.97 2.72 -14.21
CA THR A 191 -0.59 2.40 -13.80
C THR A 191 -0.08 3.43 -12.80
N SER A 192 -0.34 4.71 -13.04
CA SER A 192 0.00 5.78 -12.11
C SER A 192 -0.82 5.69 -10.83
N PHE A 193 -2.10 5.32 -10.94
CA PHE A 193 -2.96 5.07 -9.79
C PHE A 193 -2.52 3.86 -8.96
N GLU A 194 -2.00 2.78 -9.58
CA GLU A 194 -1.37 1.66 -8.86
C GLU A 194 -0.28 2.15 -7.89
N SER A 195 0.52 3.14 -8.31
CA SER A 195 1.59 3.70 -7.47
C SER A 195 1.03 4.44 -6.25
N VAL A 196 -0.08 5.17 -6.40
CA VAL A 196 -0.78 5.82 -5.27
C VAL A 196 -1.32 4.77 -4.30
N LEU A 197 -1.89 3.66 -4.81
CA LEU A 197 -2.35 2.55 -3.97
C LEU A 197 -1.19 1.86 -3.23
N LYS A 198 -0.01 1.72 -3.85
CA LYS A 198 1.20 1.23 -3.16
C LYS A 198 1.63 2.12 -2.01
N VAL A 199 1.56 3.44 -2.19
CA VAL A 199 1.83 4.37 -1.08
C VAL A 199 0.84 4.11 0.06
N MET A 200 -0.45 4.03 -0.24
CA MET A 200 -1.49 3.77 0.78
C MET A 200 -1.26 2.45 1.51
N ASP A 201 -0.97 1.38 0.78
CA ASP A 201 -0.68 0.06 1.34
C ASP A 201 0.55 0.11 2.26
N THR A 202 1.63 0.74 1.80
CA THR A 202 2.85 0.93 2.60
C THR A 202 2.54 1.67 3.91
N LEU A 203 1.76 2.75 3.86
CA LEU A 203 1.39 3.53 5.04
C LEU A 203 0.51 2.75 6.02
N LEU A 204 -0.33 1.85 5.52
CA LEU A 204 -1.18 0.97 6.31
C LEU A 204 -0.45 -0.24 6.88
N ASP A 205 0.69 -0.66 6.30
CA ASP A 205 1.51 -1.79 6.75
C ASP A 205 2.56 -1.39 7.82
N MET A 206 2.94 -0.09 7.89
CA MET A 206 3.83 0.47 8.92
C MET A 206 3.50 0.10 10.39
N PRO A 207 2.22 -0.08 10.80
CA PRO A 207 1.87 -0.57 12.13
C PRO A 207 2.37 -1.99 12.45
N ASP A 208 2.59 -2.86 11.47
CA ASP A 208 3.12 -4.21 11.72
C ASP A 208 4.63 -4.20 12.04
N HIS A 209 5.39 -3.20 11.55
CA HIS A 209 6.73 -2.90 12.08
C HIS A 209 6.68 -2.26 13.47
N GLY A 210 5.62 -1.50 13.76
CA GLY A 210 5.33 -0.89 15.06
C GLY A 210 4.88 -1.87 16.15
N LYS A 211 4.39 -3.07 15.81
CA LYS A 211 4.11 -4.13 16.81
C LYS A 211 5.38 -4.65 17.50
N SER A 212 6.55 -4.45 16.91
CA SER A 212 7.82 -4.68 17.62
C SER A 212 8.15 -3.57 18.65
N LEU A 213 7.40 -2.45 18.64
CA LEU A 213 7.42 -1.37 19.64
C LEU A 213 6.23 -1.52 20.60
N GLU A 214 6.08 -2.69 21.21
CA GLU A 214 5.14 -2.97 22.32
C GLU A 214 5.49 -2.22 23.62
N VAL A 215 6.20 -1.09 23.55
CA VAL A 215 6.66 -0.32 24.72
C VAL A 215 6.22 1.14 24.62
N GLY A 216 5.05 1.44 25.19
CA GLY A 216 4.72 2.76 25.74
C GLY A 216 3.96 3.75 24.83
N ILE A 217 3.91 5.00 25.32
CA ILE A 217 3.22 6.19 24.76
C ILE A 217 3.43 6.38 23.25
N PHE A 218 4.53 5.86 22.69
CA PHE A 218 4.83 5.91 21.27
C PHE A 218 3.85 5.14 20.40
N ALA A 219 3.32 3.99 20.82
CA ALA A 219 2.31 3.26 20.04
C ALA A 219 1.01 4.08 19.89
N PHE A 220 0.61 4.79 20.95
CA PHE A 220 -0.55 5.69 20.94
C PHE A 220 -0.31 6.94 20.07
N LEU A 221 0.89 7.54 20.16
CA LEU A 221 1.25 8.68 19.31
C LEU A 221 1.35 8.28 17.83
N PHE A 222 1.92 7.11 17.53
CA PHE A 222 1.99 6.56 16.17
C PHE A 222 0.57 6.30 15.62
N GLN A 223 -0.29 5.70 16.43
CA GLN A 223 -1.70 5.46 16.07
C GLN A 223 -2.49 6.76 15.85
N ALA A 224 -2.21 7.83 16.60
CA ALA A 224 -2.81 9.15 16.39
C ALA A 224 -2.24 9.88 15.15
N MET A 225 -1.01 9.54 14.73
CA MET A 225 -0.35 10.17 13.58
C MET A 225 -0.80 9.57 12.24
N PHE A 226 -1.12 8.28 12.19
CA PHE A 226 -1.40 7.55 10.94
C PHE A 226 -2.89 7.30 10.68
N GLN A 227 -3.76 8.29 10.85
CA GLN A 227 -5.19 8.12 10.51
C GLN A 227 -5.42 8.36 9.01
N ILE A 228 -6.13 7.44 8.35
CA ILE A 228 -6.60 7.60 6.97
C ILE A 228 -8.08 7.95 7.01
N HIS A 229 -8.49 8.94 6.23
CA HIS A 229 -9.88 9.35 6.13
C HIS A 229 -10.74 8.18 5.64
N PHE A 230 -11.86 7.93 6.33
CA PHE A 230 -12.74 6.79 6.04
C PHE A 230 -13.18 6.72 4.56
N ASN A 231 -13.47 7.86 3.94
CA ASN A 231 -13.87 7.92 2.52
C ASN A 231 -12.80 7.38 1.56
N ASN A 232 -11.51 7.52 1.85
CA ASN A 232 -10.44 6.95 1.03
C ASN A 232 -10.46 5.41 1.12
N VAL A 233 -10.63 4.85 2.32
CA VAL A 233 -10.83 3.40 2.49
C VAL A 233 -12.10 2.93 1.79
N ARG A 234 -13.20 3.67 1.94
CA ARG A 234 -14.48 3.34 1.30
C ARG A 234 -14.38 3.40 -0.22
N PHE A 235 -13.61 4.33 -0.76
CA PHE A 235 -13.32 4.38 -2.19
C PHE A 235 -12.68 3.07 -2.65
N VAL A 236 -11.63 2.58 -1.96
CA VAL A 236 -10.97 1.31 -2.32
C VAL A 236 -11.95 0.12 -2.29
N GLN A 237 -12.82 0.06 -1.28
CA GLN A 237 -13.86 -0.96 -1.19
C GLN A 237 -14.84 -0.93 -2.36
N LEU A 238 -15.25 0.25 -2.83
CA LEU A 238 -16.15 0.38 -3.98
C LEU A 238 -15.41 0.16 -5.30
N PHE A 239 -14.15 0.59 -5.37
CA PHE A 239 -13.28 0.45 -6.51
C PHE A 239 -13.01 -1.03 -6.83
N VAL A 240 -12.74 -1.87 -5.81
CA VAL A 240 -12.56 -3.32 -6.03
C VAL A 240 -13.82 -3.98 -6.60
N VAL A 241 -15.02 -3.54 -6.18
CA VAL A 241 -16.28 -4.04 -6.73
C VAL A 241 -16.41 -3.63 -8.20
N SER A 242 -16.15 -2.35 -8.50
CA SER A 242 -16.23 -1.82 -9.86
C SER A 242 -15.24 -2.49 -10.81
N ILE A 243 -13.97 -2.61 -10.42
CA ILE A 243 -12.91 -3.15 -11.28
C ILE A 243 -13.10 -4.64 -11.56
N VAL A 244 -13.67 -5.39 -10.60
CA VAL A 244 -14.02 -6.81 -10.82
C VAL A 244 -15.21 -6.96 -11.75
N GLN A 245 -16.26 -6.12 -11.60
CA GLN A 245 -17.42 -6.13 -12.50
C GLN A 245 -17.01 -5.80 -13.94
N ASP A 246 -16.05 -4.88 -14.10
CA ASP A 246 -15.50 -4.47 -15.38
C ASP A 246 -14.24 -5.23 -15.80
N SER A 247 -13.90 -6.33 -15.11
CA SER A 247 -12.64 -7.06 -15.30
C SER A 247 -12.40 -7.51 -16.75
N SER A 248 -13.45 -7.79 -17.52
CA SER A 248 -13.35 -8.17 -18.94
C SER A 248 -12.95 -7.03 -19.88
N LYS A 249 -13.02 -5.77 -19.43
CA LYS A 249 -12.63 -4.58 -20.21
C LYS A 249 -11.14 -4.27 -20.09
N HIS A 250 -10.44 -4.89 -19.13
CA HIS A 250 -9.02 -4.64 -18.88
C HIS A 250 -8.16 -5.60 -19.71
N SER A 251 -7.32 -5.04 -20.58
CA SER A 251 -6.39 -5.80 -21.41
C SER A 251 -5.08 -6.15 -20.69
N ASP A 252 -4.73 -5.43 -19.63
CA ASP A 252 -3.54 -5.72 -18.81
C ASP A 252 -3.95 -6.50 -17.55
N HIS A 253 -3.90 -7.83 -17.68
CA HIS A 253 -4.24 -8.75 -16.61
C HIS A 253 -3.28 -8.68 -15.41
N ARG A 254 -2.00 -8.32 -15.65
CA ARG A 254 -1.00 -8.19 -14.57
C ARG A 254 -1.22 -6.92 -13.77
N LEU A 255 -1.54 -5.81 -14.42
CA LEU A 255 -1.91 -4.57 -13.74
C LEU A 255 -3.18 -4.76 -12.91
N LEU A 256 -4.21 -5.41 -13.47
CA LEU A 256 -5.43 -5.74 -12.75
C LEU A 256 -5.12 -6.55 -11.48
N ALA A 257 -4.31 -7.61 -11.60
CA ALA A 257 -3.94 -8.45 -10.47
C ALA A 257 -3.19 -7.69 -9.36
N ARG A 258 -2.22 -6.84 -9.70
CA ARG A 258 -1.50 -5.98 -8.73
C ARG A 258 -2.42 -5.00 -8.02
N ILE A 259 -3.35 -4.40 -8.75
CA ILE A 259 -4.32 -3.48 -8.15
C ILE A 259 -5.27 -4.19 -7.20
N LEU A 260 -5.76 -5.37 -7.59
CA LEU A 260 -6.60 -6.20 -6.71
C LEU A 260 -5.85 -6.59 -5.44
N GLU A 261 -4.58 -6.98 -5.54
CA GLU A 261 -3.73 -7.27 -4.39
C GLU A 261 -3.64 -6.10 -3.41
N LEU A 262 -3.32 -4.89 -3.91
CA LEU A 262 -3.22 -3.67 -3.10
C LEU A 262 -4.56 -3.26 -2.47
N CYS A 263 -5.66 -3.42 -3.20
CA CYS A 263 -7.00 -3.17 -2.68
C CYS A 263 -7.34 -4.15 -1.55
N LEU A 264 -7.04 -5.44 -1.71
CA LEU A 264 -7.27 -6.47 -0.70
C LEU A 264 -6.44 -6.22 0.56
N ALA A 265 -5.19 -5.81 0.41
CA ALA A 265 -4.31 -5.45 1.53
C ALA A 265 -4.86 -4.24 2.30
N THR A 266 -5.26 -3.18 1.59
CA THR A 266 -5.91 -2.00 2.16
C THR A 266 -7.20 -2.37 2.92
N ILE A 267 -8.07 -3.19 2.33
CA ILE A 267 -9.33 -3.64 2.96
C ILE A 267 -9.02 -4.46 4.23
N THR A 268 -8.03 -5.35 4.18
CA THR A 268 -7.59 -6.14 5.33
C THR A 268 -7.15 -5.21 6.46
N ASN A 269 -6.26 -4.27 6.16
CA ASN A 269 -5.72 -3.34 7.15
C ASN A 269 -6.83 -2.48 7.75
N ALA A 270 -7.77 -1.97 6.95
CA ALA A 270 -8.92 -1.22 7.44
C ALA A 270 -9.81 -2.04 8.40
N LEU A 271 -10.05 -3.33 8.11
CA LEU A 271 -10.89 -4.19 8.95
C LEU A 271 -10.22 -4.57 10.27
N VAL A 272 -8.90 -4.81 10.25
CA VAL A 272 -8.10 -5.14 11.44
C VAL A 272 -7.89 -3.91 12.30
N TYR A 273 -7.55 -2.79 11.67
CA TYR A 273 -7.16 -1.55 12.31
C TYR A 273 -8.26 -0.50 12.24
N LYS A 274 -9.48 -0.87 12.68
CA LYS A 274 -10.62 0.05 12.83
C LYS A 274 -10.31 1.41 13.48
N PRO A 275 -9.31 1.58 14.38
CA PRO A 275 -8.95 2.90 14.92
C PRO A 275 -8.36 3.90 13.90
N TYR A 276 -7.93 3.44 12.72
CA TYR A 276 -7.24 4.23 11.70
C TYR A 276 -8.22 4.89 10.74
N THR A 277 -9.46 4.41 10.72
CA THR A 277 -10.61 5.05 10.10
C THR A 277 -11.37 5.77 11.21
N GLU A 278 -11.57 7.07 11.10
CA GLU A 278 -12.26 7.90 12.09
C GLU A 278 -13.55 7.29 12.67
N GLU A 279 -13.98 7.80 13.83
CA GLU A 279 -15.22 7.54 14.60
C GLU A 279 -16.52 7.70 13.79
N THR A 280 -16.63 6.99 12.68
CA THR A 280 -17.80 7.00 11.83
C THR A 280 -18.84 6.13 12.52
N ASN A 281 -19.83 6.78 13.10
CA ASN A 281 -21.10 6.18 13.56
C ASN A 281 -21.88 5.49 12.42
N PHE A 282 -21.32 5.42 11.21
CA PHE A 282 -21.90 4.79 10.03
C PHE A 282 -21.57 3.30 10.01
N LYS A 283 -22.55 2.47 10.42
CA LYS A 283 -22.53 1.04 10.11
C LYS A 283 -22.76 0.87 8.61
N VAL A 284 -21.68 0.82 7.84
CA VAL A 284 -21.74 0.50 6.41
C VAL A 284 -21.80 -1.02 6.24
N ASP A 285 -22.68 -1.48 5.35
CA ASP A 285 -22.71 -2.86 4.90
C ASP A 285 -21.63 -3.09 3.84
N GLU A 286 -20.76 -4.06 4.09
CA GLU A 286 -19.64 -4.44 3.20
C GLU A 286 -19.88 -5.82 2.58
N SER A 287 -21.10 -6.35 2.65
CA SER A 287 -21.46 -7.67 2.12
C SER A 287 -21.13 -7.81 0.62
N ASP A 288 -21.31 -6.76 -0.18
CA ASP A 288 -20.95 -6.77 -1.61
C ASP A 288 -19.44 -6.83 -1.84
N VAL A 289 -18.67 -6.10 -1.03
CA VAL A 289 -17.21 -6.14 -1.05
C VAL A 289 -16.75 -7.56 -0.70
N LEU A 290 -17.31 -8.14 0.36
CA LEU A 290 -17.01 -9.51 0.76
C LEU A 290 -17.34 -10.53 -0.34
N ARG A 291 -18.49 -10.39 -1.02
CA ARG A 291 -18.83 -11.28 -2.16
C ARG A 291 -17.77 -11.21 -3.25
N VAL A 292 -17.29 -10.01 -3.57
CA VAL A 292 -16.21 -9.82 -4.55
C VAL A 292 -14.89 -10.42 -4.07
N VAL A 293 -14.53 -10.26 -2.80
CA VAL A 293 -13.35 -10.93 -2.21
C VAL A 293 -13.46 -12.46 -2.29
N CYS A 294 -14.64 -13.02 -2.01
CA CYS A 294 -14.89 -14.44 -2.22
C CYS A 294 -14.70 -14.85 -3.68
N ASP A 295 -15.24 -14.08 -4.63
CA ASP A 295 -15.14 -14.38 -6.06
C ASP A 295 -13.67 -14.31 -6.55
N ILE A 296 -12.87 -13.34 -6.08
CA ILE A 296 -11.43 -13.25 -6.35
C ILE A 296 -10.71 -14.49 -5.80
N PHE A 297 -10.97 -14.85 -4.54
CA PHE A 297 -10.32 -16.02 -3.93
C PHE A 297 -10.66 -17.32 -4.64
N GLU A 298 -11.94 -17.52 -5.01
CA GLU A 298 -12.37 -18.68 -5.77
C GLU A 298 -11.69 -18.76 -7.14
N ALA A 299 -11.56 -17.63 -7.84
CA ALA A 299 -10.88 -17.57 -9.13
C ALA A 299 -9.39 -17.94 -9.02
N VAL A 300 -8.70 -17.42 -8.00
CA VAL A 300 -7.30 -17.78 -7.71
C VAL A 300 -7.16 -19.29 -7.46
N CYS A 301 -8.05 -19.87 -6.65
CA CYS A 301 -8.03 -21.31 -6.38
C CYS A 301 -8.30 -22.16 -7.63
N ASP A 302 -9.16 -21.69 -8.53
CA ASP A 302 -9.42 -22.39 -9.79
C ASP A 302 -8.17 -22.39 -10.68
N CYS A 303 -7.50 -21.25 -10.84
CA CYS A 303 -6.25 -21.14 -11.58
C CYS A 303 -5.16 -22.06 -11.01
N ASP A 304 -4.98 -22.07 -9.68
CA ASP A 304 -4.05 -22.98 -9.01
C ASP A 304 -4.35 -24.45 -9.32
N ALA A 305 -5.64 -24.81 -9.27
CA ALA A 305 -6.06 -26.17 -9.56
C ALA A 305 -5.79 -26.57 -11.01
N GLN A 306 -6.07 -25.67 -11.96
CA GLN A 306 -5.78 -25.90 -13.37
C GLN A 306 -4.28 -26.03 -13.65
N GLN A 307 -3.44 -25.19 -13.04
CA GLN A 307 -1.98 -25.27 -13.18
C GLN A 307 -1.46 -26.62 -12.67
N LEU A 308 -1.88 -27.07 -11.49
CA LEU A 308 -1.50 -28.36 -10.93
C LEU A 308 -1.96 -29.55 -11.77
N MET A 309 -3.16 -29.48 -12.37
CA MET A 309 -3.63 -30.53 -13.28
C MET A 309 -2.75 -30.60 -14.55
N LYS A 310 -2.41 -29.45 -15.14
CA LYS A 310 -1.50 -29.37 -16.29
C LYS A 310 -0.11 -29.96 -15.96
N GLU A 311 0.42 -29.65 -14.78
CA GLU A 311 1.69 -30.21 -14.30
C GLU A 311 1.62 -31.73 -14.11
N GLN A 312 0.56 -32.24 -13.48
CA GLN A 312 0.35 -33.67 -13.29
C GLN A 312 0.23 -34.42 -14.63
N GLU A 313 -0.50 -33.87 -15.60
CA GLU A 313 -0.60 -34.44 -16.95
C GLU A 313 0.74 -34.44 -17.68
N SER A 314 1.57 -33.41 -17.49
CA SER A 314 2.90 -33.34 -18.10
C SER A 314 3.87 -34.38 -17.51
N ILE A 315 3.77 -34.65 -16.20
CA ILE A 315 4.56 -35.67 -15.51
C ILE A 315 4.13 -37.07 -15.97
N ILE A 316 2.82 -37.34 -16.05
CA ILE A 316 2.30 -38.63 -16.52
C ILE A 316 2.73 -38.92 -17.96
N LYS A 317 2.86 -37.89 -18.81
CA LYS A 317 3.38 -38.03 -20.18
C LYS A 317 4.90 -38.19 -20.25
N GLY A 318 5.64 -37.84 -19.20
CA GLY A 318 7.11 -37.89 -19.13
C GLY A 318 7.70 -39.03 -18.29
N SER A 319 6.92 -39.66 -17.40
CA SER A 319 7.41 -40.69 -16.48
C SER A 319 6.81 -42.08 -16.78
N GLU A 320 7.48 -42.86 -17.64
CA GLU A 320 7.43 -44.34 -17.59
C GLU A 320 8.37 -44.89 -16.49
N GLY A 321 8.48 -44.18 -15.36
CA GLY A 321 9.45 -44.45 -14.29
C GLY A 321 8.84 -45.20 -13.11
N ASP A 322 9.33 -46.41 -12.90
CA ASP A 322 8.93 -47.41 -11.90
C ASP A 322 9.26 -46.95 -10.46
N GLY A 323 8.24 -46.45 -9.73
CA GLY A 323 8.32 -46.12 -8.31
C GLY A 323 6.94 -45.85 -7.72
N PRO A 324 6.69 -46.14 -6.43
CA PRO A 324 5.40 -45.87 -5.82
C PRO A 324 5.19 -44.35 -5.75
N ALA A 325 4.32 -43.84 -6.64
CA ALA A 325 3.95 -42.44 -6.66
C ALA A 325 3.32 -42.06 -5.30
N ARG A 326 3.97 -41.14 -4.58
CA ARG A 326 3.31 -40.43 -3.47
C ARG A 326 2.02 -39.83 -4.07
N PRO A 327 0.83 -40.05 -3.50
CA PRO A 327 -0.39 -39.52 -4.08
C PRO A 327 -0.27 -38.00 -4.13
N SER A 328 -0.11 -37.46 -5.34
CA SER A 328 -0.03 -36.04 -5.58
C SER A 328 -1.32 -35.39 -5.04
N PRO A 329 -1.23 -34.26 -4.33
CA PRO A 329 -2.40 -33.58 -3.83
C PRO A 329 -3.30 -33.24 -5.03
N LYS A 330 -4.47 -33.87 -5.11
CA LYS A 330 -5.49 -33.48 -6.08
C LYS A 330 -6.09 -32.16 -5.60
N PRO A 331 -5.96 -31.07 -6.37
CA PRO A 331 -6.59 -29.82 -6.00
C PRO A 331 -8.11 -29.99 -6.03
N ILE A 332 -8.80 -29.34 -5.10
CA ILE A 332 -10.25 -29.35 -5.04
C ILE A 332 -10.76 -28.23 -5.95
N GLN A 333 -11.40 -28.60 -7.06
CA GLN A 333 -12.13 -27.66 -7.92
C GLN A 333 -13.60 -27.60 -7.55
N ARG A 334 -14.21 -26.42 -7.71
CA ARG A 334 -15.67 -26.34 -7.74
C ARG A 334 -16.19 -26.92 -9.04
N ARG A 335 -17.25 -27.73 -8.93
CA ARG A 335 -17.90 -28.33 -10.11
C ARG A 335 -18.62 -27.31 -10.98
N ILE A 336 -19.07 -26.19 -10.39
CA ILE A 336 -19.79 -25.11 -11.08
C ILE A 336 -19.24 -23.80 -10.52
N LEU A 337 -18.62 -23.00 -11.40
CA LEU A 337 -18.18 -21.66 -11.09
C LEU A 337 -19.31 -20.67 -11.38
N LEU A 338 -19.35 -19.59 -10.59
CA LEU A 338 -20.16 -18.42 -10.94
C LEU A 338 -19.56 -17.76 -12.17
N GLU A 339 -20.39 -17.09 -12.98
CA GLU A 339 -19.92 -16.39 -14.18
C GLU A 339 -18.86 -15.33 -13.87
N SER A 340 -19.01 -14.60 -12.75
CA SER A 340 -18.01 -13.65 -12.26
C SER A 340 -16.66 -14.31 -11.97
N VAL A 341 -16.69 -15.46 -11.29
CA VAL A 341 -15.50 -16.24 -10.93
C VAL A 341 -14.81 -16.80 -12.17
N ALA A 342 -15.57 -17.33 -13.14
CA ALA A 342 -15.01 -17.84 -14.38
C ALA A 342 -14.33 -16.74 -15.22
N LYS A 343 -14.92 -15.54 -15.28
CA LYS A 343 -14.31 -14.38 -15.96
C LYS A 343 -13.02 -13.92 -15.28
N LEU A 344 -13.01 -13.86 -13.95
CA LEU A 344 -11.81 -13.54 -13.18
C LEU A 344 -10.72 -14.60 -13.36
N ALA A 345 -11.07 -15.88 -13.30
CA ALA A 345 -10.13 -16.97 -13.49
C ALA A 345 -9.46 -16.88 -14.87
N ALA A 346 -10.22 -16.61 -15.94
CA ALA A 346 -9.67 -16.40 -17.27
C ALA A 346 -8.65 -15.27 -17.32
N ASN A 347 -8.90 -14.15 -16.62
CA ASN A 347 -7.93 -13.06 -16.52
C ASN A 347 -6.66 -13.46 -15.74
N PHE A 348 -6.77 -14.37 -14.78
CA PHE A 348 -5.64 -14.84 -13.97
C PHE A 348 -4.87 -16.01 -14.62
N GLU A 349 -5.32 -16.55 -15.75
CA GLU A 349 -4.58 -17.61 -16.45
C GLU A 349 -3.22 -17.14 -17.01
N GLU A 350 -3.10 -15.84 -17.34
CA GLU A 350 -1.92 -15.25 -17.98
C GLU A 350 -0.94 -14.57 -17.02
N ILE A 351 -1.25 -14.52 -15.71
CA ILE A 351 -0.36 -13.92 -14.71
C ILE A 351 0.68 -14.91 -14.21
N ASP A 352 1.81 -14.41 -13.72
CA ASP A 352 2.86 -15.26 -13.19
C ASP A 352 2.49 -15.87 -11.82
N ALA A 353 3.15 -16.98 -11.50
CA ALA A 353 2.88 -17.74 -10.27
C ALA A 353 3.15 -16.95 -8.99
N LYS A 354 4.06 -15.96 -9.02
CA LYS A 354 4.37 -15.13 -7.85
C LYS A 354 3.18 -14.21 -7.57
N LEU A 355 2.72 -13.47 -8.57
CA LEU A 355 1.58 -12.56 -8.44
C LEU A 355 0.29 -13.29 -8.07
N LEU A 356 0.06 -14.50 -8.63
CA LEU A 356 -1.07 -15.34 -8.24
C LEU A 356 -1.00 -15.76 -6.76
N ALA A 357 0.20 -16.06 -6.26
CA ALA A 357 0.42 -16.41 -4.86
C ALA A 357 0.27 -15.21 -3.91
N ASP A 358 0.66 -14.01 -4.35
CA ASP A 358 0.47 -12.75 -3.62
C ASP A 358 -1.02 -12.41 -3.52
N LEU A 359 -1.77 -12.51 -4.63
CA LEU A 359 -3.24 -12.42 -4.66
C LEU A 359 -3.93 -13.43 -3.73
N ARG A 360 -3.47 -14.69 -3.72
CA ARG A 360 -3.97 -15.72 -2.81
C ARG A 360 -3.78 -15.30 -1.35
N THR A 361 -2.59 -14.81 -1.03
CA THR A 361 -2.21 -14.38 0.31
C THR A 361 -3.08 -13.20 0.77
N SER A 362 -3.21 -12.17 -0.05
CA SER A 362 -4.04 -10.99 0.25
C SER A 362 -5.52 -11.34 0.36
N SER A 363 -6.02 -12.26 -0.48
CA SER A 363 -7.40 -12.75 -0.40
C SER A 363 -7.67 -13.52 0.90
N LEU A 364 -6.76 -14.40 1.31
CA LEU A 364 -6.88 -15.15 2.58
C LEU A 364 -6.87 -14.21 3.79
N LYS A 365 -5.96 -13.23 3.81
CA LYS A 365 -5.91 -12.19 4.84
C LYS A 365 -7.24 -11.42 4.92
N ALA A 366 -7.77 -10.98 3.79
CA ALA A 366 -9.03 -10.24 3.72
C ALA A 366 -10.21 -11.09 4.22
N LEU A 367 -10.34 -12.36 3.78
CA LEU A 367 -11.38 -13.27 4.26
C LEU A 367 -11.31 -13.49 5.77
N GLY A 368 -10.11 -13.69 6.31
CA GLY A 368 -9.89 -13.80 7.76
C GLY A 368 -10.29 -12.53 8.52
N ALA A 369 -9.95 -11.37 7.98
CA ALA A 369 -10.31 -10.07 8.57
C ALA A 369 -11.84 -9.86 8.58
N PHE A 370 -12.53 -10.14 7.46
CA PHE A 370 -13.99 -10.06 7.39
C PHE A 370 -14.67 -11.00 8.39
N ALA A 371 -14.23 -12.26 8.44
CA ALA A 371 -14.79 -13.25 9.36
C ALA A 371 -14.61 -12.88 10.85
N ASN A 372 -13.51 -12.21 11.19
CA ASN A 372 -13.29 -11.68 12.54
C ASN A 372 -14.08 -10.39 12.81
N ALA A 373 -14.40 -9.61 11.78
CA ALA A 373 -15.01 -8.30 11.94
C ALA A 373 -16.49 -8.36 12.35
N LYS A 374 -17.28 -9.29 11.77
CA LYS A 374 -18.72 -9.49 12.07
C LYS A 374 -19.12 -10.95 11.83
N GLU A 375 -20.00 -11.49 12.68
CA GLU A 375 -20.51 -12.86 12.53
C GLU A 375 -21.35 -13.05 11.25
N GLU A 376 -22.07 -12.02 10.81
CA GLU A 376 -22.81 -12.01 9.53
C GLU A 376 -21.90 -12.26 8.33
N TYR A 377 -20.67 -11.74 8.36
CA TYR A 377 -19.67 -11.96 7.31
C TYR A 377 -19.12 -13.37 7.35
N ALA A 378 -18.87 -13.93 8.54
CA ALA A 378 -18.49 -15.32 8.69
C ALA A 378 -19.59 -16.28 8.17
N GLN A 379 -20.86 -15.93 8.38
CA GLN A 379 -22.00 -16.65 7.85
C GLN A 379 -22.05 -16.59 6.31
N LEU A 380 -21.83 -15.42 5.69
CA LEU A 380 -21.75 -15.29 4.22
C LEU A 380 -20.62 -16.14 3.61
N ILE A 381 -19.44 -16.15 4.24
CA ILE A 381 -18.31 -16.99 3.80
C ILE A 381 -18.67 -18.48 3.94
N ALA A 382 -19.39 -18.84 5.02
CA ALA A 382 -19.84 -20.21 5.23
C ALA A 382 -20.86 -20.68 4.20
N ASP A 383 -21.78 -19.81 3.79
CA ASP A 383 -22.77 -20.12 2.73
C ASP A 383 -22.11 -20.30 1.36
N ARG A 384 -20.94 -19.68 1.14
CA ARG A 384 -20.07 -19.95 -0.01
C ARG A 384 -19.28 -21.26 0.13
N ASN A 385 -19.23 -21.92 1.28
CA ASN A 385 -18.47 -23.15 1.48
C ASN A 385 -16.97 -23.04 1.06
N LEU A 386 -16.32 -21.91 1.38
CA LEU A 386 -14.91 -21.65 1.01
C LEU A 386 -13.90 -22.50 1.78
N VAL A 387 -14.32 -23.14 2.88
CA VAL A 387 -13.46 -23.98 3.75
C VAL A 387 -12.73 -25.05 2.94
N LEU A 388 -13.40 -25.64 1.96
CA LEU A 388 -12.84 -26.62 1.03
C LEU A 388 -11.67 -26.08 0.22
N LEU A 389 -11.84 -24.89 -0.34
CA LEU A 389 -10.84 -24.26 -1.20
C LEU A 389 -9.63 -23.83 -0.37
N ILE A 390 -9.86 -23.29 0.83
CA ILE A 390 -8.76 -22.91 1.74
C ILE A 390 -7.98 -24.15 2.22
N LEU A 391 -8.67 -25.26 2.49
CA LEU A 391 -8.02 -26.54 2.80
C LEU A 391 -7.16 -27.04 1.61
N SER A 392 -7.66 -26.88 0.39
CA SER A 392 -6.90 -27.17 -0.83
C SER A 392 -5.66 -26.27 -0.91
N CYS A 393 -5.77 -24.96 -0.66
CA CYS A 393 -4.63 -24.04 -0.64
C CYS A 393 -3.55 -24.52 0.34
N ALA A 394 -3.92 -24.87 1.58
CA ALA A 394 -2.96 -25.36 2.58
C ALA A 394 -2.19 -26.61 2.10
N ARG A 395 -2.82 -27.46 1.28
CA ARG A 395 -2.19 -28.66 0.71
C ARG A 395 -1.29 -28.34 -0.48
N VAL A 396 -1.70 -27.40 -1.32
CA VAL A 396 -0.95 -27.00 -2.51
C VAL A 396 0.30 -26.20 -2.14
N THR A 397 0.23 -25.41 -1.06
CA THR A 397 1.34 -24.57 -0.60
C THR A 397 2.23 -25.28 0.42
N SER A 398 2.31 -26.62 0.43
CA SER A 398 3.11 -27.36 1.43
C SER A 398 4.60 -27.01 1.39
N GLU A 399 5.11 -26.69 0.20
CA GLU A 399 6.49 -26.25 -0.03
C GLU A 399 6.71 -24.76 0.31
N ALA A 400 5.65 -24.02 0.65
CA ALA A 400 5.67 -22.62 1.07
C ALA A 400 5.10 -22.47 2.49
N PRO A 401 5.91 -22.72 3.54
CA PRO A 401 5.44 -22.82 4.93
C PRO A 401 4.61 -21.63 5.42
N PHE A 402 4.98 -20.40 5.02
CA PHE A 402 4.26 -19.19 5.39
C PHE A 402 2.86 -19.13 4.80
N GLN A 403 2.69 -19.47 3.52
CA GLN A 403 1.38 -19.50 2.88
C GLN A 403 0.49 -20.62 3.46
N MET A 404 1.07 -21.78 3.74
CA MET A 404 0.38 -22.87 4.43
C MET A 404 -0.09 -22.44 5.82
N GLN A 405 0.77 -21.81 6.61
CA GLN A 405 0.41 -21.31 7.94
C GLN A 405 -0.70 -20.25 7.88
N LEU A 406 -0.67 -19.36 6.89
CA LEU A 406 -1.73 -18.38 6.68
C LEU A 406 -3.07 -19.04 6.33
N ALA A 407 -3.07 -20.03 5.44
CA ALA A 407 -4.27 -20.80 5.10
C ALA A 407 -4.84 -21.52 6.34
N ILE A 408 -3.98 -22.17 7.14
CA ILE A 408 -4.37 -22.80 8.41
C ILE A 408 -4.94 -21.77 9.40
N THR A 409 -4.33 -20.59 9.51
CA THR A 409 -4.80 -19.53 10.40
C THR A 409 -6.17 -19.02 9.97
N THR A 410 -6.37 -18.85 8.66
CA THR A 410 -7.65 -18.45 8.08
C THR A 410 -8.72 -19.52 8.31
N LEU A 411 -8.39 -20.80 8.13
CA LEU A 411 -9.27 -21.92 8.48
C LEU A 411 -9.69 -21.87 9.95
N LYS A 412 -8.75 -21.62 10.86
CA LYS A 412 -9.05 -21.52 12.29
C LYS A 412 -10.05 -20.42 12.61
N ILE A 413 -9.89 -19.26 11.97
CA ILE A 413 -10.82 -18.13 12.12
C ILE A 413 -12.21 -18.52 11.59
N LEU A 414 -12.29 -19.05 10.37
CA LEU A 414 -13.56 -19.40 9.74
C LEU A 414 -14.29 -20.53 10.45
N CYS A 415 -13.55 -21.49 11.01
CA CYS A 415 -14.09 -22.59 11.80
C CYS A 415 -14.58 -22.17 13.19
N ARG A 416 -14.58 -20.89 13.54
CA ARG A 416 -15.39 -20.40 14.67
C ARG A 416 -16.89 -20.50 14.37
N HIS A 417 -17.27 -20.46 13.08
CA HIS A 417 -18.65 -20.54 12.65
C HIS A 417 -19.13 -22.00 12.50
N PRO A 418 -20.29 -22.41 13.07
CA PRO A 418 -20.73 -23.81 13.09
C PRO A 418 -20.89 -24.46 11.71
N LYS A 419 -21.41 -23.74 10.71
CA LYS A 419 -21.54 -24.28 9.34
C LYS A 419 -20.19 -24.64 8.72
N ASN A 420 -19.13 -23.88 9.02
CA ASN A 420 -17.79 -24.15 8.51
C ASN A 420 -17.18 -25.37 9.21
N GLN A 421 -17.44 -25.54 10.51
CA GLN A 421 -17.06 -26.74 11.26
C GLN A 421 -17.72 -27.99 10.67
N GLN A 422 -19.03 -27.91 10.39
CA GLN A 422 -19.77 -29.01 9.77
C GLN A 422 -19.28 -29.31 8.34
N ALA A 423 -19.03 -28.28 7.54
CA ALA A 423 -18.47 -28.46 6.19
C ALA A 423 -17.09 -29.14 6.24
N LEU A 424 -16.19 -28.71 7.13
CA LEU A 424 -14.87 -29.33 7.32
C LEU A 424 -14.99 -30.82 7.65
N PHE A 425 -15.97 -31.14 8.49
CA PHE A 425 -16.23 -32.47 8.99
C PHE A 425 -16.88 -33.42 7.98
N GLU A 426 -17.76 -32.93 7.11
CA GLU A 426 -18.39 -33.75 6.06
C GLU A 426 -17.39 -34.23 4.98
N ILE A 427 -16.28 -33.51 4.81
CA ILE A 427 -15.21 -33.82 3.85
C ILE A 427 -14.35 -35.01 4.33
N GLU A 428 -14.40 -35.30 5.64
CA GLU A 428 -13.60 -36.31 6.34
C GLU A 428 -13.94 -37.75 5.95
N GLN A 429 -14.99 -38.00 5.16
CA GLN A 429 -15.31 -39.35 4.69
C GLN A 429 -14.24 -39.95 3.73
N ASN A 430 -13.17 -39.21 3.37
CA ASN A 430 -11.99 -39.71 2.65
C ASN A 430 -10.66 -39.10 3.19
N PRO A 431 -10.02 -39.69 4.21
CA PRO A 431 -8.81 -39.12 4.84
C PRO A 431 -7.58 -39.17 3.91
N SER A 432 -6.88 -38.04 3.73
CA SER A 432 -5.72 -37.91 2.82
C SER A 432 -4.37 -37.62 3.49
N GLY A 433 -4.24 -37.83 4.81
CA GLY A 433 -2.95 -37.92 5.53
C GLY A 433 -2.08 -36.66 5.64
N ALA A 434 -2.47 -35.52 5.08
CA ALA A 434 -1.64 -34.31 5.04
C ALA A 434 -1.81 -33.38 6.26
N ILE A 435 -2.91 -33.48 6.99
CA ILE A 435 -3.23 -32.63 8.16
C ILE A 435 -3.63 -33.57 9.30
N ASP A 436 -3.08 -33.36 10.49
CA ASP A 436 -3.52 -34.06 11.71
C ASP A 436 -4.86 -33.46 12.16
N HIS A 437 -5.96 -34.08 11.72
CA HIS A 437 -7.33 -33.64 11.97
C HIS A 437 -7.67 -33.60 13.47
N ALA A 438 -7.21 -34.59 14.24
CA ALA A 438 -7.44 -34.63 15.67
C ALA A 438 -6.76 -33.43 16.36
N LYS A 439 -5.54 -33.10 15.92
CA LYS A 439 -4.83 -31.91 16.37
C LYS A 439 -5.53 -30.61 15.94
N LEU A 440 -5.99 -30.51 14.69
CA LEU A 440 -6.72 -29.32 14.22
C LEU A 440 -8.03 -29.11 14.98
N LEU A 441 -8.84 -30.16 15.15
CA LEU A 441 -10.09 -30.10 15.92
C LEU A 441 -9.82 -29.77 17.40
N ALA A 442 -8.79 -30.35 18.00
CA ALA A 442 -8.38 -30.01 19.36
C ALA A 442 -7.92 -28.54 19.47
N GLU A 443 -7.17 -28.02 18.49
CA GLU A 443 -6.79 -26.60 18.41
C GLU A 443 -8.00 -25.67 18.20
N LEU A 444 -9.11 -26.20 17.67
CA LEU A 444 -10.40 -25.50 17.56
C LEU A 444 -11.30 -25.67 18.80
N GLY A 445 -10.88 -26.45 19.81
CA GLY A 445 -11.68 -26.76 21.00
C GLY A 445 -12.85 -27.71 20.71
N LEU A 446 -12.71 -28.58 19.73
CA LEU A 446 -13.74 -29.49 19.24
C LEU A 446 -13.27 -30.95 19.27
N LYS A 447 -14.22 -31.87 19.42
CA LYS A 447 -14.01 -33.31 19.31
C LYS A 447 -15.09 -33.94 18.42
N ALA A 448 -14.66 -34.83 17.53
CA ALA A 448 -15.56 -35.68 16.76
C ALA A 448 -16.11 -36.80 17.66
N VAL A 449 -17.43 -36.93 17.73
CA VAL A 449 -18.15 -37.97 18.49
C VAL A 449 -19.19 -38.60 17.57
N ILE A 450 -19.38 -39.92 17.65
CA ILE A 450 -20.45 -40.59 16.93
C ILE A 450 -21.72 -40.42 17.74
N ASP A 451 -22.72 -39.77 17.16
CA ASP A 451 -24.06 -39.68 17.74
C ASP A 451 -24.69 -41.08 17.75
N ASN A 452 -24.89 -41.62 18.95
CA ASN A 452 -25.36 -42.99 19.15
C ASN A 452 -26.77 -43.23 18.60
N ASP A 453 -27.58 -42.18 18.45
CA ASP A 453 -28.96 -42.29 17.98
C ASP A 453 -29.07 -42.28 16.45
N SER A 454 -28.21 -41.49 15.79
CA SER A 454 -28.24 -41.36 14.32
C SER A 454 -27.16 -42.17 13.60
N GLY A 455 -26.18 -42.70 14.34
CA GLY A 455 -24.98 -43.32 13.77
C GLY A 455 -24.11 -42.35 12.97
N LYS A 456 -24.44 -41.05 13.00
CA LYS A 456 -23.72 -40.02 12.28
C LYS A 456 -22.66 -39.42 13.19
N LEU A 457 -21.55 -39.11 12.56
CA LEU A 457 -20.46 -38.37 13.17
C LEU A 457 -21.01 -36.94 13.48
N LYS A 458 -20.70 -36.41 14.68
CA LYS A 458 -21.11 -35.09 15.19
C LYS A 458 -19.92 -34.41 15.86
N LEU A 459 -19.89 -33.07 15.86
CA LEU A 459 -18.89 -32.30 16.59
C LEU A 459 -19.43 -31.90 17.97
N GLU A 460 -18.63 -32.12 19.00
CA GLU A 460 -18.85 -31.65 20.37
C GLU A 460 -17.75 -30.66 20.77
N LYS A 461 -18.06 -29.69 21.63
CA LYS A 461 -17.02 -28.84 22.25
C LYS A 461 -16.26 -29.64 23.29
N LEU A 462 -14.94 -29.45 23.34
CA LEU A 462 -14.06 -30.03 24.36
C LEU A 462 -14.28 -29.43 25.75
#